data_AF-A0A916R2C3-F1
#
_entry.id   AF-A0A916R2C3-F1
#
_cell.length_a   1.000
_cell.length_b   1.000
_cell.length_c   1.000
_cell.angle_alpha   90.00
_cell.angle_beta   90.00
_cell.angle_gamma   90.00
#
_symmetry.space_group_name_H-M   'P 1'
#
loop_
_entity.id
_entity.type
_entity.pdbx_description
1 polymer ?
#
loop_
_entity_poly.entity_id
_entity_poly.type
_entity_poly.pdbx_seq_one_letter_code
_entity_poly.pdbx_strand_id
1 'polypeptide(L)' 'MNLPQKCLEVYRQPTANGYEIVQTFKSGETVSIQALPNVTFTVDEILGA' A
#
# COMPACT_ATOMS: atom_id res chain seq x y z
N MET A 1 -5.75 2.50 4.01
CA MET A 1 -6.56 1.35 3.58
C MET A 1 -7.87 1.89 3.04
N ASN A 2 -8.30 1.47 1.86
CA ASN A 2 -9.59 1.85 1.30
C ASN A 2 -10.54 0.65 1.48
N LEU A 3 -11.23 0.63 2.63
CA LEU A 3 -12.09 -0.49 3.02
C LEU A 3 -13.30 -0.69 2.09
N PRO A 4 -14.01 0.36 1.63
CA PRO A 4 -15.09 0.19 0.66
C PRO A 4 -14.63 -0.45 -0.66
N GLN A 5 -13.44 -0.09 -1.14
CA GLN A 5 -12.87 -0.62 -2.38
C GLN A 5 -12.04 -1.90 -2.17
N LYS A 6 -11.88 -2.36 -0.93
CA LYS A 6 -11.07 -3.52 -0.53
C LYS A 6 -9.66 -3.51 -1.12
N CYS A 7 -8.97 -2.36 -1.00
CA CYS A 7 -7.62 -2.18 -1.54
C CYS A 7 -6.73 -1.35 -0.60
N LEU A 8 -5.43 -1.39 -0.85
CA LEU A 8 -4.45 -0.54 -0.17
C LEU A 8 -3.99 0.58 -1.11
N GLU A 9 -4.16 1.82 -0.69
CA GLU A 9 -3.52 2.99 -1.31
C GLU A 9 -2.23 3.31 -0.54
N VAL A 10 -1.13 3.34 -1.26
CA VAL A 10 0.21 3.59 -0.73
C VAL A 10 0.74 4.88 -1.33
N TYR A 11 1.04 5.84 -0.45
CA TYR A 11 1.55 7.17 -0.79
C TYR A 11 3.02 7.25 -0.41
N ARG A 12 3.90 7.61 -1.36
CA ARG A 12 5.36 7.67 -1.15
C ARG A 12 5.92 8.98 -1.72
N GLN A 13 7.15 9.29 -1.29
CA GLN A 13 7.89 10.50 -1.68
C GLN A 13 7.08 11.77 -1.39
N PRO A 14 6.97 12.18 -0.11
CA PRO A 14 6.29 13.41 0.24
C PRO A 14 7.06 14.61 -0.32
N THR A 15 6.29 15.56 -0.86
CA THR A 15 6.72 16.84 -1.42
C THR A 15 5.88 17.96 -0.82
N ALA A 16 6.23 19.22 -1.12
CA ALA A 16 5.43 20.37 -0.69
C ALA A 16 3.98 20.36 -1.23
N ASN A 17 3.73 19.65 -2.34
CA ASN A 17 2.44 19.60 -3.02
C ASN A 17 1.70 18.27 -2.81
N GLY A 18 2.13 17.44 -1.85
CA GLY A 18 1.53 16.13 -1.59
C GLY A 18 2.52 14.99 -1.80
N TYR A 19 2.10 13.91 -2.46
CA TYR A 19 2.93 12.73 -2.68
C TYR A 19 3.19 12.55 -4.17
N GLU A 20 4.44 12.27 -4.51
CA GLU A 20 4.84 12.05 -5.91
C GLU A 20 4.39 10.68 -6.41
N ILE A 21 4.35 9.68 -5.52
CA ILE A 21 3.95 8.31 -5.87
C ILE A 21 2.67 7.95 -5.12
N VAL A 22 1.64 7.57 -5.88
CA VAL A 22 0.40 6.99 -5.36
C VAL A 22 0.16 5.67 -6.09
N GLN A 23 0.07 4.58 -5.34
CA GLN A 23 -0.14 3.24 -5.88
C GLN A 23 -1.30 2.56 -5.17
N THR A 24 -2.09 1.80 -5.93
CA THR A 24 -3.19 1.00 -5.38
C THR A 24 -2.86 -0.48 -5.56
N PHE A 25 -2.98 -1.24 -4.48
CA PHE A 25 -2.77 -2.69 -4.44
C PHE A 25 -4.09 -3.39 -4.09
N LYS A 26 -4.39 -4.47 -4.79
CA LYS A 26 -5.59 -5.30 -4.69
C LYS A 26 -5.28 -6.66 -4.05
N SER A 27 -6.33 -7.42 -3.72
CA SER A 27 -6.23 -8.79 -3.21
C SER A 27 -5.24 -9.64 -4.02
N GLY A 28 -4.44 -10.45 -3.34
CA GLY A 28 -3.33 -11.23 -3.90
C GLY A 28 -2.04 -10.44 -4.20
N GLU A 29 -2.07 -9.10 -4.29
CA GLU A 29 -0.85 -8.31 -4.53
C GLU A 29 -0.05 -8.10 -3.24
N THR A 30 1.28 -7.97 -3.41
CA THR A 30 2.22 -7.79 -2.30
C THR A 30 2.69 -6.34 -2.20
N VAL A 31 2.68 -5.81 -0.99
CA VAL A 31 3.24 -4.51 -0.59
C VAL A 31 4.52 -4.73 0.21
N SER A 32 5.56 -3.98 -0.13
CA SER A 32 6.77 -3.84 0.68
C SER A 32 6.80 -2.51 1.44
N ILE A 33 7.32 -2.55 2.67
CA ILE A 33 7.58 -1.34 3.46
C ILE A 33 8.84 -0.67 2.90
N GLN A 34 8.74 0.60 2.51
CA GLN A 34 9.86 1.32 1.88
C GLN A 34 11.10 1.40 2.78
N ALA A 35 10.91 1.61 4.09
CA ALA A 35 12.01 1.64 5.06
C ALA A 35 12.57 0.25 5.42
N LEU A 36 11.83 -0.82 5.11
CA LEU A 36 12.18 -2.21 5.42
C LEU A 36 11.82 -3.10 4.22
N PRO A 37 12.62 -3.07 3.13
CA PRO A 37 12.23 -3.73 1.87
C PRO A 37 12.05 -5.24 1.97
N ASN A 38 12.67 -5.87 2.97
CA ASN A 38 12.55 -7.30 3.26
C ASN A 38 11.26 -7.67 4.01
N VAL A 39 10.49 -6.67 4.46
CA VAL A 39 9.21 -6.87 5.12
C VAL A 39 8.11 -6.63 4.09
N THR A 40 7.43 -7.71 3.73
CA THR A 40 6.36 -7.74 2.74
C THR A 40 5.08 -8.29 3.33
N PHE A 41 3.95 -7.79 2.85
CA PHE A 41 2.62 -8.27 3.19
C PHE A 41 1.78 -8.37 1.93
N THR A 42 0.90 -9.35 1.88
CA THR A 42 -0.19 -9.38 0.91
C THR A 42 -1.31 -8.43 1.33
N VAL A 43 -2.10 -7.96 0.37
CA VAL A 43 -3.29 -7.16 0.66
C VAL A 43 -4.29 -7.93 1.52
N ASP A 44 -4.39 -9.25 1.33
CA ASP A 44 -5.32 -10.10 2.06
C ASP A 44 -4.94 -10.24 3.54
N GLU A 45 -3.65 -10.37 3.86
CA GLU A 45 -3.15 -10.36 5.24
C GLU A 45 -3.49 -9.07 5.98
N ILE A 46 -3.47 -7.93 5.28
CA ILE A 46 -3.76 -6.61 5.89
C ILE A 46 -5.27 -6.39 6.03
N LEU A 47 -6.07 -6.82 5.06
CA LEU A 47 -7.52 -6.61 5.07
C LEU A 47 -8.30 -7.71 5.80
N GLY A 48 -7.66 -8.84 6.12
CA GLY A 48 -8.28 -9.98 6.80
C GLY A 48 -9.29 -10.74 5.93
N ALA A 49 -9.01 -10.85 4.63
CA ALA A 49 -9.89 -11.48 3.63
C ALA A 49 -9.51 -12.93 3.32
#